data_AF-A0A0X3BHV2-F1
#
_entry.id   AF-A0A0X3BHV2-F1
#
_cell.length_a   1.000
_cell.length_b   1.000
_cell.length_c   1.000
_cell.angle_alpha   90.00
_cell.angle_beta   90.00
_cell.angle_gamma   90.00
#
_symmetry.space_group_name_H-M   'P 1'
#
loop_
_entity.id
_entity.type
_entity.pdbx_description
1 polymer ?
#
loop_
_entity_poly.entity_id
_entity_poly.type
_entity_poly.pdbx_seq_one_letter_code
_entity_poly.pdbx_strand_id
1 'polypeptide(L)'
;MSYPQKSNRSIDYLNSLIAVGENLLLIGHEYAAKNKFIEQPKTITWATQTLKFLTDLYGRDSIFAQGFAGCLNTGDRYEWACIRDGLHVLYGVQADMQREPPVEVSSGQILDNIFNRFHMAAIQLRTRRKDHSPYVIEDEYDVQDLLHALLWIHFDDIHREYWTPKYAGSSLQMDMYLKSEKTGIEVKKTRSYLTEKKLGEQILIDIPHYKQIPGCRKLIFFIYDPDTLITNRLALERDLMELSSPEFTICVMIRPKIQ
;
A
#
# COMPACT_ATOMS: atom_id res chain seq x y z
N MET A 1 -4.52 9.04 -12.71
CA MET A 1 -5.79 8.90 -13.47
C MET A 1 -6.85 8.39 -12.51
N SER A 2 -7.94 9.13 -12.30
CA SER A 2 -9.06 8.65 -11.49
C SER A 2 -9.77 7.55 -12.27
N TYR A 3 -9.90 6.36 -11.69
CA TYR A 3 -10.70 5.28 -12.29
C TYR A 3 -12.18 5.70 -12.24
N PRO A 4 -12.93 5.62 -13.35
CA PRO A 4 -14.35 5.92 -13.33
C PRO A 4 -15.07 5.01 -12.34
N GLN A 5 -16.01 5.54 -11.55
CA GLN A 5 -16.85 4.72 -10.68
C GLN A 5 -17.72 3.80 -11.53
N LYS A 6 -17.46 2.49 -11.44
CA LYS A 6 -18.11 1.46 -12.23
C LYS A 6 -19.40 1.02 -11.54
N SER A 7 -20.54 1.38 -12.12
CA SER A 7 -21.86 0.99 -11.58
C SER A 7 -22.21 -0.47 -11.91
N ASN A 8 -23.02 -1.13 -11.08
CA ASN A 8 -23.53 -2.49 -11.37
C ASN A 8 -24.21 -2.56 -12.75
N ARG A 9 -24.92 -1.48 -13.14
CA ARG A 9 -25.57 -1.36 -14.45
C ARG A 9 -24.57 -1.41 -15.62
N SER A 10 -23.38 -0.84 -15.46
CA SER A 10 -22.32 -0.87 -16.47
C SER A 10 -21.72 -2.27 -16.62
N ILE A 11 -21.60 -3.00 -15.52
CA ILE A 11 -21.11 -4.39 -15.51
C ILE A 11 -22.12 -5.31 -16.23
N ASP A 12 -23.40 -5.18 -15.89
CA ASP A 12 -24.46 -5.97 -16.53
C ASP A 12 -24.51 -5.73 -18.05
N TYR A 13 -24.40 -4.47 -18.46
CA TYR A 13 -24.40 -4.11 -19.87
C TYR A 13 -23.15 -4.63 -20.60
N LEU A 14 -21.96 -4.53 -20.01
CA LEU A 14 -20.76 -5.16 -20.55
C LEU A 14 -20.95 -6.67 -20.76
N ASN A 15 -21.47 -7.38 -19.77
CA ASN A 15 -21.71 -8.83 -19.86
C ASN A 15 -22.69 -9.16 -20.99
N SER A 16 -23.72 -8.34 -21.21
CA SER A 16 -24.64 -8.50 -22.34
C SER A 16 -23.94 -8.31 -23.70
N LEU A 17 -23.03 -7.33 -23.82
CA LEU A 17 -22.26 -7.11 -25.04
C LEU A 17 -21.30 -8.28 -25.32
N ILE A 18 -20.68 -8.84 -24.28
CA ILE A 18 -19.86 -10.05 -24.38
C ILE A 18 -20.70 -11.22 -24.90
N ALA A 19 -21.85 -11.51 -24.28
CA ALA A 19 -22.72 -12.61 -24.68
C ALA A 19 -23.20 -12.50 -26.14
N VAL A 20 -23.55 -11.29 -26.59
CA VAL A 20 -23.90 -11.05 -27.99
C VAL A 20 -22.70 -11.29 -28.92
N GLY A 21 -21.52 -10.82 -28.55
CA GLY A 21 -20.29 -11.05 -29.33
C GLY A 21 -19.91 -12.53 -29.43
N GLU A 22 -19.99 -13.27 -28.33
CA GLU A 22 -19.75 -14.72 -28.30
C GLU A 22 -20.71 -15.48 -29.22
N ASN A 23 -22.00 -15.12 -29.20
CA ASN A 23 -22.98 -15.70 -30.10
C ASN A 23 -22.68 -15.40 -31.58
N LEU A 24 -22.31 -14.16 -31.90
CA LEU A 24 -21.90 -13.77 -33.25
C LEU A 24 -20.64 -14.51 -33.71
N LEU A 25 -19.67 -14.73 -32.82
CA LEU A 25 -18.45 -15.48 -33.11
C LEU A 25 -18.78 -16.95 -33.44
N LEU A 26 -19.64 -17.59 -32.65
CA LEU A 26 -20.11 -18.96 -32.90
C LEU A 26 -20.82 -19.09 -34.25
N ILE A 27 -21.78 -18.19 -34.54
CA ILE A 27 -22.46 -18.13 -35.83
C ILE A 27 -21.44 -17.93 -36.97
N GLY A 28 -20.47 -17.03 -36.77
CA GLY A 28 -19.42 -16.77 -37.75
C GLY A 28 -18.60 -18.00 -38.11
N HIS A 29 -18.23 -18.82 -37.13
CA HIS A 29 -17.54 -20.08 -37.37
C HIS A 29 -18.40 -21.08 -38.17
N GLU A 30 -19.68 -21.23 -37.83
CA GLU A 30 -20.60 -22.11 -38.56
C GLU A 30 -20.84 -21.68 -40.01
N TYR A 31 -20.90 -20.37 -40.25
CA TYR A 31 -21.12 -19.78 -41.57
C TYR A 31 -19.87 -19.82 -42.44
N ALA A 32 -18.68 -19.55 -41.85
CA ALA A 32 -17.40 -19.70 -42.53
C ALA A 32 -17.17 -21.14 -43.01
N ALA A 33 -17.53 -22.14 -42.19
CA ALA A 33 -17.48 -23.56 -42.59
C ALA A 33 -18.41 -23.90 -43.77
N LYS A 34 -19.40 -23.05 -44.06
CA LYS A 34 -20.39 -23.20 -45.12
C LYS A 34 -20.20 -22.21 -46.28
N ASN A 35 -19.10 -21.44 -46.31
CA ASN A 35 -18.89 -20.32 -47.24
C ASN A 35 -20.06 -19.33 -47.30
N LYS A 36 -20.74 -19.10 -46.16
CA LYS A 36 -21.81 -18.12 -46.01
C LYS A 36 -21.33 -16.94 -45.18
N PHE A 37 -21.94 -15.77 -45.40
CA PHE A 37 -21.66 -14.55 -44.62
C PHE A 37 -22.64 -14.40 -43.47
N ILE A 38 -22.19 -13.81 -42.36
CA ILE A 38 -23.07 -13.40 -41.26
C ILE A 38 -23.98 -12.27 -41.76
N GLU A 39 -25.18 -12.15 -41.20
CA GLU A 39 -26.00 -10.95 -41.42
C GLU A 39 -25.27 -9.70 -40.90
N GLN A 40 -24.67 -8.95 -41.81
CA GLN A 40 -23.91 -7.71 -41.51
C GLN A 40 -24.60 -6.75 -40.54
N PRO A 41 -25.94 -6.55 -40.56
CA PRO A 41 -26.61 -5.64 -39.63
C PRO A 41 -26.37 -5.97 -38.15
N LYS A 42 -26.29 -7.24 -37.76
CA LYS A 42 -26.11 -7.65 -36.36
C LYS A 42 -24.69 -7.36 -35.87
N THR A 43 -23.69 -7.67 -36.69
CA THR A 43 -22.27 -7.38 -36.40
C THR A 43 -22.03 -5.87 -36.30
N ILE A 44 -22.59 -5.08 -37.22
CA ILE A 44 -22.49 -3.61 -37.21
C ILE A 44 -23.17 -3.02 -35.96
N THR A 45 -24.34 -3.55 -35.58
CA THR A 45 -25.07 -3.09 -34.40
C THR A 45 -24.26 -3.36 -33.13
N TRP A 46 -23.74 -4.58 -32.96
CA TRP A 46 -22.89 -4.95 -31.82
C TRP A 46 -21.62 -4.10 -31.74
N ALA A 47 -20.93 -3.90 -32.87
CA ALA A 47 -19.72 -3.09 -32.94
C ALA A 47 -20.01 -1.62 -32.54
N THR A 48 -21.10 -1.05 -33.05
CA THR A 48 -21.50 0.34 -32.75
C THR A 48 -21.86 0.51 -31.28
N GLN A 49 -22.64 -0.42 -30.72
CA GLN A 49 -23.04 -0.40 -29.31
C GLN A 49 -21.83 -0.54 -28.38
N THR A 50 -20.92 -1.47 -28.71
CA THR A 50 -19.70 -1.68 -27.94
C THR A 50 -18.79 -0.46 -27.97
N LEU A 51 -18.52 0.11 -29.16
CA LEU A 51 -17.65 1.28 -29.26
C LEU A 51 -18.24 2.49 -28.51
N LYS A 52 -19.56 2.69 -28.59
CA LYS A 52 -20.26 3.72 -27.83
C LYS A 52 -20.10 3.49 -26.32
N PHE A 53 -20.36 2.27 -25.85
CA PHE A 53 -20.22 1.92 -24.43
C PHE A 53 -18.81 2.21 -23.90
N LEU A 54 -17.77 1.79 -24.62
CA LEU A 54 -16.38 2.00 -24.21
C LEU A 54 -16.00 3.49 -24.22
N THR A 55 -16.50 4.23 -25.20
CA THR A 55 -16.27 5.69 -25.31
C THR A 55 -16.97 6.44 -24.17
N ASP A 56 -18.22 6.06 -23.85
CA ASP A 56 -19.00 6.68 -22.77
C ASP A 56 -18.40 6.36 -21.39
N LEU A 57 -17.86 5.16 -21.19
CA LEU A 57 -17.34 4.70 -19.90
C LEU A 57 -15.90 5.16 -19.61
N TYR A 58 -15.01 5.11 -20.60
CA TYR A 58 -13.58 5.37 -20.42
C TYR A 58 -13.08 6.60 -21.17
N GLY A 59 -13.91 7.22 -22.02
CA GLY A 59 -13.51 8.27 -22.93
C GLY A 59 -12.95 7.72 -24.25
N ARG A 60 -13.05 8.55 -25.30
CA ARG A 60 -12.64 8.20 -26.67
C ARG A 60 -11.16 7.84 -26.79
N ASP A 61 -10.30 8.50 -26.00
CA ASP A 61 -8.86 8.32 -26.06
C ASP A 61 -8.33 7.21 -25.14
N SER A 62 -9.25 6.45 -24.51
CA SER A 62 -8.86 5.31 -23.68
C SER A 62 -8.28 4.17 -24.51
N ILE A 63 -7.37 3.40 -23.89
CA ILE A 63 -6.80 2.19 -24.49
C ILE A 63 -7.89 1.18 -24.90
N PHE A 64 -8.99 1.13 -24.16
CA PHE A 64 -10.12 0.25 -24.47
C PHE A 64 -10.91 0.74 -25.70
N ALA A 65 -11.28 2.02 -25.75
CA ALA A 65 -12.04 2.58 -26.88
C ALA A 65 -11.21 2.60 -28.17
N GLN A 66 -9.94 3.02 -28.10
CA GLN A 66 -9.03 3.02 -29.24
C GLN A 66 -8.69 1.59 -29.70
N GLY A 67 -8.44 0.69 -28.75
CA GLY A 67 -8.18 -0.72 -29.04
C GLY A 67 -9.35 -1.38 -29.78
N PHE A 68 -10.58 -1.18 -29.29
CA PHE A 68 -11.78 -1.71 -29.94
C PHE A 68 -12.02 -1.06 -31.31
N ALA A 69 -11.87 0.26 -31.45
CA ALA A 69 -12.00 0.93 -32.74
C ALA A 69 -10.99 0.39 -33.77
N GLY A 70 -9.77 0.08 -33.34
CA GLY A 70 -8.75 -0.58 -34.16
C GLY A 70 -9.17 -1.97 -34.66
N CYS A 71 -9.93 -2.73 -33.86
CA CYS A 71 -10.51 -4.02 -34.26
C CYS A 71 -11.54 -3.90 -35.40
N LEU A 72 -12.13 -2.73 -35.60
CA LEU A 72 -13.15 -2.49 -36.64
C LEU A 72 -12.57 -2.03 -37.98
N ASN A 73 -11.31 -1.58 -38.01
CA ASN A 73 -10.72 -0.91 -39.16
C ASN A 73 -9.75 -1.84 -39.91
N THR A 74 -10.29 -2.74 -40.75
CA THR A 74 -9.57 -3.98 -41.08
C THR A 74 -9.52 -4.43 -42.54
N GLY A 75 -9.94 -3.64 -43.52
CA GLY A 75 -9.80 -4.00 -44.93
C GLY A 75 -10.43 -5.37 -45.27
N ASP A 76 -9.68 -6.28 -45.92
CA ASP A 76 -10.13 -7.59 -46.42
C ASP A 76 -10.28 -8.70 -45.35
N ARG A 77 -10.28 -8.38 -44.04
CA ARG A 77 -10.43 -9.41 -42.99
C ARG A 77 -11.86 -9.95 -42.92
N TYR A 78 -11.98 -11.26 -42.71
CA TYR A 78 -13.27 -11.89 -42.42
C TYR A 78 -13.91 -11.31 -41.15
N GLU A 79 -15.21 -11.03 -41.20
CA GLU A 79 -15.98 -10.37 -40.13
C GLU A 79 -15.83 -11.02 -38.74
N TRP A 80 -15.67 -12.35 -38.68
CA TRP A 80 -15.49 -13.10 -37.43
C TRP A 80 -14.17 -12.77 -36.70
N ALA A 81 -13.12 -12.36 -37.43
CA ALA A 81 -11.86 -11.94 -36.81
C ALA A 81 -12.02 -10.63 -36.03
N CYS A 82 -12.80 -9.68 -36.57
CA CYS A 82 -13.12 -8.42 -35.89
C CYS A 82 -13.95 -8.65 -34.62
N ILE A 83 -14.89 -9.61 -34.66
CA ILE A 83 -15.69 -10.00 -33.49
C ILE A 83 -14.78 -10.60 -32.41
N ARG A 84 -13.91 -11.54 -32.77
CA ARG A 84 -12.95 -12.15 -31.83
C ARG A 84 -12.05 -11.11 -31.17
N ASP A 85 -11.45 -10.23 -31.96
CA ASP A 85 -10.53 -9.23 -31.42
C ASP A 85 -11.26 -8.20 -30.54
N GLY A 86 -12.49 -7.82 -30.93
CA GLY A 86 -13.36 -6.98 -30.10
C GLY A 86 -13.75 -7.65 -28.77
N LEU A 87 -14.01 -8.97 -28.76
CA LEU A 87 -14.26 -9.73 -27.54
C LEU A 87 -13.06 -9.73 -26.60
N HIS A 88 -11.83 -9.86 -27.12
CA HIS A 88 -10.62 -9.76 -26.28
C HIS A 88 -10.54 -8.40 -25.55
N VAL A 89 -10.90 -7.31 -26.22
CA VAL A 89 -10.98 -5.99 -25.58
C VAL A 89 -12.04 -5.99 -24.48
N LEU A 90 -13.24 -6.55 -24.75
CA LEU A 90 -14.31 -6.61 -23.76
C LEU A 90 -13.95 -7.47 -22.53
N TYR A 91 -13.28 -8.60 -22.70
CA TYR A 91 -12.77 -9.38 -21.56
C TYR A 91 -11.69 -8.63 -20.78
N GLY A 92 -10.82 -7.88 -21.46
CA GLY A 92 -9.86 -7.00 -20.81
C GLY A 92 -10.55 -5.93 -19.96
N VAL A 93 -11.63 -5.34 -20.48
CA VAL A 93 -12.47 -4.40 -19.73
C VAL A 93 -13.15 -5.09 -18.55
N GLN A 94 -13.68 -6.30 -18.73
CA GLN A 94 -14.33 -7.06 -17.66
C GLN A 94 -13.35 -7.34 -16.51
N ALA A 95 -12.12 -7.77 -16.83
CA ALA A 95 -11.06 -7.98 -15.85
C ALA A 95 -10.67 -6.68 -15.13
N ASP A 96 -10.56 -5.57 -15.85
CA ASP A 96 -10.29 -4.25 -15.25
C ASP A 96 -11.45 -3.77 -14.37
N MET A 97 -12.71 -4.09 -14.72
CA MET A 97 -13.88 -3.77 -13.90
C MET A 97 -13.98 -4.58 -12.63
N GLN A 98 -13.45 -5.80 -12.62
CA GLN A 98 -13.38 -6.66 -11.44
C GLN A 98 -12.08 -6.48 -10.64
N ARG A 99 -11.11 -5.76 -11.19
CA ARG A 99 -9.83 -5.50 -10.53
C ARG A 99 -10.06 -4.63 -9.30
N GLU A 100 -9.69 -5.16 -8.14
CA GLU A 100 -9.53 -4.35 -6.95
C GLU A 100 -8.42 -3.31 -7.19
N PRO A 101 -8.59 -2.05 -6.75
CA PRO A 101 -7.52 -1.08 -6.84
C PRO A 101 -6.24 -1.68 -6.22
N PRO A 102 -5.05 -1.40 -6.77
CA PRO A 102 -3.82 -1.86 -6.13
C PRO A 102 -3.86 -1.46 -4.66
N VAL A 103 -3.69 -2.45 -3.77
CA VAL A 103 -3.70 -2.21 -2.33
C VAL A 103 -2.63 -1.18 -2.04
N GLU A 104 -3.04 0.05 -1.76
CA GLU A 104 -2.13 1.11 -1.35
C GLU A 104 -1.55 0.65 -0.01
N VAL A 105 -0.26 0.33 0.01
CA VAL A 105 0.40 -0.16 1.22
C VAL A 105 0.34 0.98 2.23
N SER A 106 -0.42 0.78 3.29
CA SER A 106 -0.60 1.80 4.31
C SER A 106 0.73 2.16 4.98
N SER A 107 0.89 3.40 5.44
CA SER A 107 2.07 3.84 6.20
C SER A 107 2.33 2.93 7.41
N GLY A 108 1.27 2.38 8.03
CA GLY A 108 1.38 1.39 9.10
C GLY A 108 2.08 0.10 8.68
N GLN A 109 1.71 -0.46 7.52
CA GLN A 109 2.35 -1.67 6.99
C GLN A 109 3.82 -1.44 6.62
N ILE A 110 4.15 -0.25 6.11
CA ILE A 110 5.54 0.14 5.82
C ILE A 110 6.35 0.20 7.11
N LEU A 111 5.86 0.92 8.12
CA LEU A 111 6.50 1.02 9.43
C LEU A 111 6.70 -0.36 10.07
N ASP A 112 5.67 -1.20 10.06
CA ASP A 112 5.75 -2.56 10.57
C ASP A 112 6.86 -3.36 9.89
N ASN A 113 6.97 -3.27 8.56
CA ASN A 113 8.02 -3.95 7.81
C ASN A 113 9.42 -3.42 8.19
N ILE A 114 9.59 -2.09 8.28
CA ILE A 114 10.86 -1.47 8.68
C ILE A 114 11.27 -1.98 10.06
N PHE A 115 10.39 -1.90 11.07
CA PHE A 115 10.70 -2.32 12.43
C PHE A 115 10.98 -3.83 12.53
N ASN A 116 10.22 -4.66 11.80
CA ASN A 116 10.44 -6.11 11.77
C ASN A 116 11.77 -6.49 11.10
N ARG A 117 12.25 -5.70 10.13
CA ARG A 117 13.51 -5.95 9.40
C ARG A 117 14.71 -5.20 9.96
N PHE A 118 14.49 -4.26 10.89
CA PHE A 118 15.53 -3.40 11.46
C PHE A 118 16.75 -4.19 11.96
N HIS A 119 16.53 -5.26 12.75
CA HIS A 119 17.62 -6.07 13.30
C HIS A 119 18.48 -6.73 12.21
N MET A 120 17.87 -7.15 11.09
CA MET A 120 18.62 -7.73 9.97
C MET A 120 19.49 -6.69 9.28
N ALA A 121 18.99 -5.46 9.11
CA ALA A 121 19.79 -4.35 8.59
C ALA A 121 20.96 -4.02 9.54
N ALA A 122 20.69 -3.98 10.85
CA ALA A 122 21.72 -3.75 11.87
C ALA A 122 22.83 -4.82 11.83
N ILE A 123 22.48 -6.11 11.76
CA ILE A 123 23.46 -7.20 11.62
C ILE A 123 24.25 -7.07 10.32
N GLN A 124 23.60 -6.76 9.21
CA GLN A 124 24.27 -6.62 7.92
C GLN A 124 25.34 -5.53 7.94
N LEU A 125 25.09 -4.42 8.66
CA LEU A 125 26.04 -3.31 8.78
C LEU A 125 27.21 -3.59 9.74
N ARG A 126 27.15 -4.67 10.54
CA ARG A 126 28.31 -5.18 11.29
C ARG A 126 29.32 -5.89 10.39
N THR A 127 28.88 -6.44 9.25
CA THR A 127 29.75 -7.20 8.34
C THR A 127 29.95 -6.41 7.04
N ARG A 128 30.93 -5.50 7.04
CA ARG A 128 31.22 -4.64 5.89
C ARG A 128 32.33 -5.22 5.02
N ARG A 129 32.29 -4.92 3.71
CA ARG A 129 33.32 -5.37 2.75
C ARG A 129 34.67 -4.69 3.06
N LYS A 130 35.76 -5.29 2.56
CA LYS A 130 37.11 -4.68 2.52
C LYS A 130 37.58 -4.12 3.88
N ASP A 131 37.34 -4.85 4.96
CA ASP A 131 37.77 -4.52 6.32
C ASP A 131 37.33 -3.13 6.83
N HIS A 132 36.22 -2.59 6.29
CA HIS A 132 35.64 -1.36 6.82
C HIS A 132 35.12 -1.58 8.25
N SER A 133 35.33 -0.59 9.11
CA SER A 133 34.86 -0.61 10.50
C SER A 133 33.34 -0.85 10.56
N PRO A 134 32.88 -1.79 11.42
CA PRO A 134 31.47 -2.13 11.54
C PRO A 134 30.65 -0.92 12.02
N TYR A 135 29.40 -0.83 11.60
CA TYR A 135 28.43 0.02 12.28
C TYR A 135 27.86 -0.78 13.46
N VAL A 136 28.26 -0.43 14.66
CA VAL A 136 27.82 -1.10 15.90
C VAL A 136 26.75 -0.24 16.54
N ILE A 137 25.62 -0.86 16.88
CA ILE A 137 24.56 -0.19 17.64
C ILE A 137 24.87 -0.38 19.13
N GLU A 138 25.38 0.67 19.76
CA GLU A 138 25.72 0.71 21.19
C GLU A 138 24.58 1.32 22.00
N ASP A 139 23.94 2.36 21.48
CA ASP A 139 22.90 3.15 22.16
C ASP A 139 21.63 3.42 21.32
N GLU A 140 20.70 4.18 21.90
CA GLU A 140 19.48 4.67 21.26
C GLU A 140 19.78 5.56 20.05
N TYR A 141 20.82 6.38 20.11
CA TYR A 141 21.17 7.30 19.03
C TYR A 141 21.63 6.53 17.77
N ASP A 142 22.39 5.45 17.95
CA ASP A 142 22.76 4.56 16.84
C ASP A 142 21.53 3.86 16.22
N VAL A 143 20.52 3.55 17.05
CA VAL A 143 19.24 3.00 16.57
C VAL A 143 18.49 4.07 15.78
N GLN A 144 18.43 5.30 16.29
CA GLN A 144 17.78 6.43 15.62
C GLN A 144 18.41 6.71 14.27
N ASP A 145 19.74 6.75 14.16
CA ASP A 145 20.42 7.04 12.91
C ASP A 145 20.13 6.01 11.81
N LEU A 146 20.18 4.72 12.16
CA LEU A 146 19.82 3.66 11.20
C LEU A 146 18.33 3.69 10.86
N LEU A 147 17.46 3.87 11.85
CA LEU A 147 16.01 3.87 11.64
C LEU A 147 15.60 5.03 10.75
N HIS A 148 16.15 6.22 10.99
CA HIS A 148 15.91 7.41 10.19
C HIS A 148 16.31 7.18 8.73
N ALA A 149 17.47 6.58 8.48
CA ALA A 149 17.91 6.24 7.12
C ALA A 149 16.94 5.27 6.41
N LEU A 150 16.35 4.31 7.14
CA LEU A 150 15.37 3.38 6.58
C LEU A 150 14.01 4.06 6.32
N LEU A 151 13.62 5.02 7.16
CA LEU A 151 12.37 5.77 6.98
C LEU A 151 12.41 6.68 5.74
N TRP A 152 13.57 7.30 5.42
CA TRP A 152 13.74 8.12 4.21
C TRP A 152 13.50 7.39 2.89
N ILE A 153 13.46 6.06 2.89
CA ILE A 153 13.11 5.26 1.72
C ILE A 153 11.63 5.43 1.36
N HIS A 154 10.78 5.76 2.33
CA HIS A 154 9.32 5.69 2.21
C HIS A 154 8.57 6.96 2.60
N PHE A 155 9.19 7.86 3.38
CA PHE A 155 8.53 9.05 3.92
C PHE A 155 9.34 10.31 3.60
N ASP A 156 8.65 11.35 3.15
CA ASP A 156 9.27 12.61 2.70
C ASP A 156 9.32 13.69 3.79
N ASP A 157 8.43 13.63 4.80
CA ASP A 157 8.26 14.65 5.84
C ASP A 157 8.59 14.12 7.24
N ILE A 158 9.89 13.85 7.43
CA ILE A 158 10.46 13.32 8.67
C ILE A 158 11.17 14.45 9.44
N HIS A 159 10.68 14.77 10.62
CA HIS A 159 11.33 15.73 11.53
C HIS A 159 12.09 14.96 12.62
N ARG A 160 13.42 15.10 12.68
CA ARG A 160 14.22 14.68 13.85
C ARG A 160 14.04 15.67 14.99
N GLU A 161 14.18 15.18 16.22
CA GLU A 161 14.40 16.04 17.38
C GLU A 161 13.28 17.08 17.61
N TYR A 162 12.04 16.68 17.34
CA TYR A 162 10.89 17.57 17.32
C TYR A 162 10.52 18.02 18.74
N TRP A 163 10.62 19.32 19.00
CA TRP A 163 10.34 19.89 20.31
C TRP A 163 8.85 19.93 20.60
N THR A 164 8.43 19.38 21.74
CA THR A 164 7.05 19.52 22.21
C THR A 164 6.80 20.93 22.74
N PRO A 165 5.55 21.43 22.69
CA PRO A 165 5.14 22.56 23.51
C PRO A 165 5.52 22.35 24.98
N LYS A 166 5.84 23.44 25.70
CA LYS A 166 6.20 23.36 27.13
C LYS A 166 5.00 22.84 27.93
N TYR A 167 5.21 21.79 28.72
CA TYR A 167 4.23 21.27 29.68
C TYR A 167 4.88 21.08 31.04
N ALA A 168 4.19 21.51 32.11
CA ALA A 168 4.70 21.45 33.48
C ALA A 168 6.11 22.05 33.68
N GLY A 169 6.52 23.00 32.82
CA GLY A 169 7.84 23.65 32.88
C GLY A 169 8.95 22.93 32.11
N SER A 170 8.70 21.75 31.53
CA SER A 170 9.64 20.99 30.70
C SER A 170 9.18 20.90 29.24
N SER A 171 10.13 20.94 28.31
CA SER A 171 9.92 20.51 26.92
C SER A 171 10.57 19.14 26.77
N LEU A 172 9.85 18.19 26.20
CA LEU A 172 10.42 16.91 25.81
C LEU A 172 10.77 16.99 24.31
N GLN A 173 11.83 16.29 23.93
CA GLN A 173 12.22 16.16 22.53
C GLN A 173 11.73 14.79 22.04
N MET A 174 10.95 14.78 20.96
CA MET A 174 10.58 13.53 20.29
C MET A 174 11.68 13.15 19.31
N ASP A 175 12.07 11.88 19.30
CA ASP A 175 13.15 11.42 18.41
C ASP A 175 12.82 11.67 16.93
N MET A 176 11.64 11.25 16.48
CA MET A 176 11.19 11.39 15.09
C MET A 176 9.69 11.66 15.00
N TYR A 177 9.29 12.61 14.13
CA TYR A 177 7.89 12.90 13.82
C TYR A 177 7.64 12.82 12.31
N LEU A 178 6.82 11.84 11.91
CA LEU A 178 6.30 11.67 10.56
C LEU A 178 5.01 12.50 10.42
N LYS A 179 5.16 13.73 9.94
CA LYS A 179 4.12 14.76 10.07
C LYS A 179 2.93 14.51 9.15
N SER A 180 3.17 14.05 7.92
CA SER A 180 2.10 13.69 6.96
C SER A 180 1.28 12.50 7.46
N GLU A 181 1.93 11.59 8.17
CA GLU A 181 1.41 10.35 8.75
C GLU A 181 0.87 10.56 10.16
N LYS A 182 1.01 11.78 10.73
CA LYS A 182 0.57 12.14 12.07
C LYS A 182 1.11 11.18 13.15
N THR A 183 2.32 10.68 12.94
CA THR A 183 2.91 9.58 13.71
C THR A 183 4.23 10.01 14.34
N GLY A 184 4.29 10.03 15.67
CA GLY A 184 5.53 10.14 16.43
C GLY A 184 6.18 8.78 16.65
N ILE A 185 7.51 8.73 16.60
CA ILE A 185 8.31 7.54 16.89
C ILE A 185 9.31 7.92 17.98
N GLU A 186 9.30 7.15 19.06
CA GLU A 186 10.22 7.25 20.18
C GLU A 186 11.06 5.96 20.25
N VAL A 187 12.38 6.10 20.32
CA VAL A 187 13.32 4.99 20.21
C VAL A 187 13.94 4.71 21.57
N LYS A 188 13.91 3.45 22.00
CA LYS A 188 14.65 2.98 23.18
C LYS A 188 15.48 1.76 22.82
N LYS A 189 16.63 1.57 23.47
CA LYS A 189 17.48 0.39 23.31
C LYS A 189 17.70 -0.25 24.67
N THR A 190 17.44 -1.54 24.78
CA THR A 190 17.69 -2.22 26.06
C THR A 190 19.19 -2.30 26.35
N ARG A 191 19.53 -2.17 27.63
CA ARG A 191 20.88 -2.30 28.16
C ARG A 191 20.82 -2.86 29.58
N SER A 192 21.95 -3.34 30.10
CA SER A 192 22.05 -3.97 31.41
C SER A 192 21.46 -3.14 32.58
N TYR A 193 21.45 -1.81 32.47
CA TYR A 193 20.93 -0.90 33.49
C TYR A 193 19.51 -0.36 33.22
N LEU A 194 18.94 -0.62 32.04
CA LEU A 194 17.58 -0.23 31.64
C LEU A 194 16.67 -1.45 31.74
N THR A 195 16.18 -1.71 32.95
CA THR A 195 15.24 -2.80 33.23
C THR A 195 13.85 -2.51 32.65
N GLU A 196 13.03 -3.54 32.48
CA GLU A 196 11.64 -3.43 32.05
C GLU A 196 10.84 -2.39 32.84
N LYS A 197 11.01 -2.35 34.18
CA LYS A 197 10.37 -1.36 35.04
C LYS A 197 10.77 0.06 34.69
N LYS A 198 12.08 0.33 34.54
CA LYS A 198 12.59 1.66 34.20
C LYS A 198 12.14 2.10 32.81
N LEU A 199 12.09 1.15 31.87
CA LEU A 199 11.59 1.40 30.52
C LEU A 199 10.11 1.83 30.55
N GLY A 200 9.28 1.11 31.30
CA GLY A 200 7.88 1.48 31.51
C GLY A 200 7.72 2.86 32.17
N GLU A 201 8.52 3.16 33.19
CA GLU A 201 8.52 4.48 33.86
C GLU A 201 8.86 5.62 32.89
N GLN A 202 9.88 5.45 32.03
CA GLN A 202 10.23 6.43 31.00
C GLN A 202 9.08 6.64 30.01
N ILE A 203 8.52 5.54 29.49
CA ILE A 203 7.41 5.59 28.52
C ILE A 203 6.20 6.34 29.10
N LEU A 204 5.86 6.10 30.37
CA LEU A 204 4.74 6.77 31.04
C LEU A 204 4.94 8.28 31.20
N ILE A 205 6.19 8.73 31.36
CA ILE A 205 6.56 10.16 31.43
C ILE A 205 6.46 10.81 30.05
N ASP A 206 6.78 10.07 28.98
CA ASP A 206 6.85 10.58 27.62
C ASP A 206 5.43 10.81 27.01
N ILE A 207 4.47 9.92 27.28
CA ILE A 207 3.12 9.94 26.69
C ILE A 207 2.37 11.28 26.86
N PRO A 208 2.27 11.90 28.06
CA PRO A 208 1.55 13.16 28.25
C PRO A 208 2.09 14.32 27.43
N HIS A 209 3.39 14.36 27.18
CA HIS A 209 4.04 15.41 26.39
C HIS A 209 3.68 15.27 24.91
N TYR A 210 3.69 14.04 24.38
CA TYR A 210 3.41 13.79 22.98
C TYR A 210 1.93 13.90 22.60
N LYS A 211 1.02 13.62 23.53
CA LYS A 211 -0.43 13.87 23.35
C LYS A 211 -0.75 15.35 23.06
N GLN A 212 0.16 16.26 23.36
CA GLN A 212 -0.03 17.70 23.13
C GLN A 212 0.53 18.19 21.79
N ILE A 213 1.24 17.35 21.04
CA ILE A 213 1.74 17.72 19.71
C ILE A 213 0.54 17.91 18.77
N PRO A 214 0.32 19.12 18.23
CA PRO A 214 -0.80 19.37 17.35
C PRO A 214 -0.73 18.49 16.10
N GLY A 215 -1.81 17.77 15.83
CA GLY A 215 -1.92 16.90 14.67
C GLY A 215 -1.31 15.51 14.83
N CYS A 216 -0.55 15.23 15.90
CA CYS A 216 -0.10 13.88 16.20
C CYS A 216 -1.29 13.02 16.65
N ARG A 217 -1.42 11.83 16.07
CA ARG A 217 -2.53 10.88 16.30
C ARG A 217 -2.04 9.49 16.70
N LYS A 218 -0.77 9.19 16.43
CA LYS A 218 -0.17 7.91 16.75
C LYS A 218 1.21 8.13 17.36
N LEU A 219 1.52 7.37 18.40
CA LEU A 219 2.85 7.29 19.00
C LEU A 219 3.33 5.85 18.98
N ILE A 220 4.53 5.63 18.46
CA ILE A 220 5.17 4.32 18.38
C ILE A 220 6.42 4.33 19.25
N PHE A 221 6.47 3.49 20.27
CA PHE A 221 7.69 3.17 20.99
C PHE A 221 8.39 2.01 20.29
N PHE A 222 9.46 2.31 19.56
CA PHE A 222 10.31 1.29 18.95
C PHE A 222 11.41 0.91 19.95
N ILE A 223 11.31 -0.30 20.52
CA ILE A 223 12.24 -0.80 21.52
C ILE A 223 13.14 -1.83 20.86
N TYR A 224 14.41 -1.47 20.70
CA TYR A 224 15.43 -2.39 20.19
C TYR A 224 16.03 -3.21 21.33
N ASP A 225 15.65 -4.48 21.42
CA ASP A 225 16.07 -5.44 22.43
C ASP A 225 16.82 -6.64 21.80
N PRO A 226 18.03 -6.42 21.24
CA PRO A 226 18.79 -7.46 20.54
C PRO A 226 19.23 -8.61 21.47
N ASP A 227 19.43 -8.32 22.75
CA ASP A 227 19.94 -9.27 23.75
C ASP A 227 18.80 -9.91 24.58
N THR A 228 17.54 -9.68 24.21
CA THR A 228 16.35 -10.28 24.85
C THR A 228 16.25 -10.02 26.36
N LEU A 229 16.60 -8.80 26.79
CA LEU A 229 16.58 -8.40 28.21
C LEU A 229 15.16 -8.19 28.75
N ILE A 230 14.18 -7.92 27.89
CA ILE A 230 12.77 -7.80 28.29
C ILE A 230 12.16 -9.20 28.31
N THR A 231 11.82 -9.69 29.50
CA THR A 231 11.34 -11.06 29.72
C THR A 231 9.85 -11.20 29.41
N ASN A 232 9.01 -10.21 29.76
CA ASN A 232 7.57 -10.25 29.52
C ASN A 232 7.09 -9.20 28.49
N ARG A 233 7.54 -9.37 27.24
CA ARG A 233 7.25 -8.46 26.12
C ARG A 233 5.76 -8.25 25.88
N LEU A 234 4.96 -9.31 25.96
CA LEU A 234 3.52 -9.25 25.69
C LEU A 234 2.76 -8.46 26.76
N ALA A 235 3.14 -8.58 28.04
CA ALA A 235 2.54 -7.77 29.09
C ALA A 235 2.86 -6.29 28.89
N LEU A 236 4.14 -5.95 28.67
CA LEU A 236 4.55 -4.57 28.42
C LEU A 236 3.83 -3.95 27.20
N GLU A 237 3.73 -4.69 26.09
CA GLU A 237 3.00 -4.22 24.90
C GLU A 237 1.50 -3.98 25.22
N ARG A 238 0.84 -4.88 25.95
CA ARG A 238 -0.58 -4.76 26.29
C ARG A 238 -0.85 -3.61 27.26
N ASP A 239 -0.12 -3.55 28.37
CA ASP A 239 -0.31 -2.53 29.43
C ASP A 239 -0.17 -1.12 28.87
N LEU A 240 0.76 -0.92 27.93
CA LEU A 240 0.98 0.37 27.29
C LEU A 240 -0.04 0.68 26.18
N MET A 241 -0.52 -0.34 25.45
CA MET A 241 -1.61 -0.15 24.48
C MET A 241 -2.93 0.27 25.15
N GLU A 242 -3.18 -0.13 26.40
CA GLU A 242 -4.35 0.29 27.19
C GLU A 242 -4.39 1.81 27.44
N LEU A 243 -3.26 2.52 27.30
CA LEU A 243 -3.18 3.98 27.44
C LEU A 243 -3.66 4.75 26.18
N SER A 244 -4.00 4.01 25.12
CA SER A 244 -4.58 4.55 23.88
C SER A 244 -5.97 5.12 24.11
N SER A 245 -6.35 6.08 23.27
CA SER A 245 -7.72 6.61 23.19
C SER A 245 -8.19 6.62 21.73
N PRO A 246 -9.49 6.82 21.46
CA PRO A 246 -10.01 6.92 20.09
C PRO A 246 -9.31 8.00 19.25
N GLU A 247 -8.79 9.04 19.89
CA GLU A 247 -8.15 10.19 19.26
C GLU A 247 -6.62 10.05 19.17
N PHE A 248 -6.03 9.12 19.93
CA PHE A 248 -4.58 8.97 20.05
C PHE A 248 -4.18 7.52 20.31
N THR A 249 -3.57 6.88 19.31
CA THR A 249 -3.14 5.47 19.39
C THR A 249 -1.71 5.37 19.90
N ILE A 250 -1.48 4.49 20.88
CA ILE A 250 -0.16 4.16 21.39
C ILE A 250 0.17 2.74 20.94
N CYS A 251 1.36 2.56 20.36
CA CYS A 251 1.85 1.28 19.90
C CYS A 251 3.25 1.06 20.46
N VAL A 252 3.53 -0.17 20.89
CA VAL A 252 4.83 -0.58 21.38
C VAL A 252 5.32 -1.71 20.50
N MET A 253 6.56 -1.61 20.02
CA MET A 253 7.14 -2.58 19.10
C MET A 253 8.51 -2.99 19.59
N ILE A 254 8.59 -4.16 20.24
CA ILE A 254 9.84 -4.70 20.75
C ILE A 254 10.47 -5.60 19.69
N ARG A 255 11.68 -5.27 19.21
CA ARG A 255 12.36 -6.00 18.12
C ARG A 255 13.83 -6.28 18.42
N PRO A 256 14.41 -7.39 17.92
CA PRO A 256 13.82 -8.41 17.05
C PRO A 256 12.74 -9.24 17.76
N LYS A 257 11.82 -9.87 17.01
CA LYS A 257 10.87 -10.83 17.60
C LYS A 257 11.63 -12.08 18.05
N ILE A 258 11.27 -12.64 19.20
CA ILE A 258 11.78 -13.94 19.65
C ILE A 258 11.10 -14.99 18.75
N GLN A 259 11.90 -15.88 18.15
CA GLN A 259 11.42 -17.02 17.37
C GLN A 259 11.01 -18.17 18.28
#